data_AF-D9R6C5-F1
#
_entry.id   AF-D9R6C5-F1
#
_cell.length_a   1.000
_cell.length_b   1.000
_cell.length_c   1.000
_cell.angle_alpha   90.00
_cell.angle_beta   90.00
_cell.angle_gamma   90.00
#
_symmetry.space_group_name_H-M   'P 1'
#
loop_
_entity.id
_entity.type
_entity.pdbx_description
1 polymer ?
#
loop_
_entity_poly.entity_id
_entity_poly.type
_entity_poly.pdbx_seq_one_letter_code
_entity_poly.pdbx_strand_id
1 'polypeptide(L)'
;MDWNSIVSDVVSGSILLAVGAIGGGVVGIAKGKKKSSLAIERKNTIYQPLLDELVVYSDFGWDILTDIKVQHLKEIVNNHYKYGIDDQLFSKCLELANFITEYTSIKPINIAHSIIVDLFELGFEEIYGSVVEGVINHCDRDGNEWDEEVMVEPLLVIEQGDFSKSIIELLSNEGMYGEEICMDYENDVCLPIYSQLKNIYASALYVRVNGEKYKLPNAIINLDLSPEEYIALNYDFFQKFNSDQRIMNKYKLREEIVYQCQSVIQELKETIEKIVKIYEVEQI
;
A
#
# COMPACT_ATOMS: atom_id res chain seq x y z
N MET A 1 -26.98 3.93 15.56
CA MET A 1 -27.81 4.12 14.35
C MET A 1 -27.40 3.04 13.37
N ASP A 2 -28.36 2.31 12.82
CA ASP A 2 -28.13 1.13 12.00
C ASP A 2 -27.65 1.56 10.60
N TRP A 3 -26.34 1.42 10.35
CA TRP A 3 -25.69 1.92 9.13
C TRP A 3 -26.11 1.15 7.86
N ASN A 4 -26.66 -0.06 8.01
CA ASN A 4 -27.10 -0.90 6.90
C ASN A 4 -28.51 -0.55 6.38
N SER A 5 -29.35 0.11 7.17
CA SER A 5 -30.72 0.43 6.72
C SER A 5 -30.75 1.58 5.71
N ILE A 6 -29.78 2.50 5.78
CA ILE A 6 -29.70 3.66 4.86
C ILE A 6 -29.13 3.25 3.49
N VAL A 7 -28.29 2.21 3.44
CA VAL A 7 -27.74 1.67 2.18
C VAL A 7 -28.81 0.95 1.36
N SER A 8 -29.76 0.29 2.02
CA SER A 8 -30.90 -0.41 1.40
C SER A 8 -31.84 0.53 0.62
N ASP A 9 -32.09 1.72 1.16
CA ASP A 9 -33.16 2.59 0.64
C ASP A 9 -32.73 3.46 -0.55
N VAL A 10 -31.43 3.74 -0.70
CA VAL A 10 -30.91 4.52 -1.84
C VAL A 10 -30.70 3.64 -3.08
N VAL A 11 -30.47 2.33 -2.90
CA VAL A 11 -30.16 1.40 -3.99
C VAL A 11 -31.42 0.76 -4.62
N SER A 12 -32.56 0.75 -3.92
CA SER A 12 -33.77 0.04 -4.39
C SER A 12 -34.67 0.84 -5.36
N GLY A 13 -34.38 2.12 -5.62
CA GLY A 13 -35.18 2.99 -6.48
C GLY A 13 -34.82 2.90 -7.96
N SER A 14 -35.14 1.80 -8.63
CA SER A 14 -35.16 1.76 -10.10
C SER A 14 -36.18 2.76 -10.65
N ILE A 15 -35.74 3.90 -11.17
CA ILE A 15 -36.61 4.95 -11.73
C ILE A 15 -37.06 4.55 -13.14
N LEU A 16 -38.38 4.34 -13.27
CA LEU A 16 -39.12 4.19 -14.51
C LEU A 16 -38.99 5.47 -15.38
N LEU A 17 -38.57 5.30 -16.63
CA LEU A 17 -38.67 6.34 -17.67
C LEU A 17 -40.14 6.55 -18.08
N ALA A 18 -40.81 7.55 -17.53
CA ALA A 18 -42.11 8.00 -18.01
C ALA A 18 -41.95 9.16 -19.00
N VAL A 19 -41.90 8.84 -20.30
CA VAL A 19 -42.08 9.82 -21.38
C VAL A 19 -43.57 10.12 -21.52
N GLY A 20 -44.01 11.27 -20.99
CA GLY A 20 -45.39 11.76 -21.13
C GLY A 20 -45.42 13.12 -21.81
N ALA A 21 -45.72 13.14 -23.11
CA ALA A 21 -46.17 14.32 -23.84
C ALA A 21 -47.64 14.62 -23.46
N ILE A 22 -47.98 15.90 -23.27
CA ILE A 22 -49.19 16.60 -23.75
C ILE A 22 -49.19 18.05 -23.19
N GLY A 23 -49.22 19.01 -24.11
CA GLY A 23 -50.03 20.24 -24.07
C GLY A 23 -49.89 21.25 -22.91
N GLY A 24 -49.31 22.42 -23.23
CA GLY A 24 -49.84 23.72 -22.76
C GLY A 24 -49.40 24.22 -21.39
N GLY A 25 -48.24 24.88 -21.32
CA GLY A 25 -47.77 25.64 -20.14
C GLY A 25 -46.28 25.96 -20.16
N VAL A 26 -45.76 26.42 -21.31
CA VAL A 26 -44.33 26.28 -21.64
C VAL A 26 -43.58 27.61 -21.59
N VAL A 27 -43.31 28.13 -20.39
CA VAL A 27 -42.09 28.95 -20.14
C VAL A 27 -41.51 28.64 -18.75
N GLY A 28 -42.34 28.44 -17.72
CA GLY A 28 -41.89 28.12 -16.35
C GLY A 28 -41.52 26.65 -16.13
N ILE A 29 -42.34 25.72 -16.63
CA ILE A 29 -42.22 24.27 -16.38
C ILE A 29 -41.03 23.64 -17.13
N ALA A 30 -40.68 24.16 -18.31
CA ALA A 30 -39.54 23.68 -19.09
C ALA A 30 -38.18 24.01 -18.45
N LYS A 31 -38.07 25.15 -17.74
CA LYS A 31 -36.87 25.50 -16.96
C LYS A 31 -36.73 24.61 -15.72
N GLY A 32 -37.85 24.24 -15.08
CA GLY A 32 -37.86 23.29 -13.94
C GLY A 32 -37.46 21.87 -14.33
N LYS A 33 -38.06 21.32 -15.41
CA LYS A 33 -37.75 19.97 -15.90
C LYS A 33 -36.32 19.78 -16.42
N LYS A 34 -35.73 20.81 -17.05
CA LYS A 34 -34.30 20.77 -17.47
C LYS A 34 -33.33 20.85 -16.30
N LYS A 35 -33.68 21.59 -15.23
CA LYS A 35 -32.87 21.65 -14.01
C LYS A 35 -32.95 20.35 -13.22
N SER A 36 -34.12 19.71 -13.14
CA SER A 36 -34.27 18.40 -12.49
C SER A 36 -33.50 17.31 -13.24
N SER A 37 -33.57 17.26 -14.57
CA SER A 37 -32.84 16.26 -15.36
C SER A 37 -31.33 16.39 -15.20
N LEU A 38 -30.80 17.62 -15.22
CA LEU A 38 -29.36 17.87 -15.05
C LEU A 38 -28.88 17.53 -13.63
N ALA A 39 -29.68 17.83 -12.59
CA ALA A 39 -29.32 17.50 -11.21
C ALA A 39 -29.29 15.98 -10.97
N ILE A 40 -30.27 15.25 -11.50
CA ILE A 40 -30.33 13.78 -11.45
C ILE A 40 -29.19 13.15 -12.26
N GLU A 41 -28.88 13.70 -13.44
CA GLU A 41 -27.74 13.25 -14.25
C GLU A 41 -26.42 13.41 -13.47
N ARG A 42 -26.20 14.55 -12.82
CA ARG A 42 -24.99 14.79 -12.00
C ARG A 42 -24.91 13.89 -10.77
N LYS A 43 -26.04 13.59 -10.13
CA LYS A 43 -26.12 12.57 -9.06
C LYS A 43 -25.55 11.24 -9.54
N ASN A 44 -26.03 10.74 -10.68
CA ASN A 44 -25.70 9.41 -11.18
C ASN A 44 -24.32 9.32 -11.85
N THR A 45 -23.82 10.42 -12.42
CA THR A 45 -22.57 10.42 -13.20
C THR A 45 -21.36 10.95 -12.43
N ILE A 46 -21.57 11.70 -11.34
CA ILE A 46 -20.49 12.34 -10.57
C ILE A 46 -20.52 11.87 -9.12
N TYR A 47 -21.63 12.12 -8.41
CA TYR A 47 -21.66 11.95 -6.96
C TYR A 47 -21.76 10.51 -6.51
N GLN A 48 -22.62 9.70 -7.14
CA GLN A 48 -22.78 8.29 -6.81
C GLN A 48 -21.50 7.48 -7.11
N PRO A 49 -20.87 7.60 -8.29
CA PRO A 49 -19.63 6.85 -8.54
C PRO A 49 -18.47 7.27 -7.61
N LEU A 50 -18.39 8.56 -7.24
CA LEU A 50 -17.41 9.01 -6.27
C LEU A 50 -17.68 8.43 -4.87
N LEU A 51 -18.93 8.40 -4.45
CA LEU A 51 -19.34 7.81 -3.18
C LEU A 51 -18.98 6.32 -3.12
N ASP A 52 -19.33 5.57 -4.18
CA ASP A 52 -19.08 4.13 -4.27
C ASP A 52 -17.58 3.82 -4.27
N GLU A 53 -16.76 4.65 -4.93
CA GLU A 53 -15.31 4.52 -4.95
C GLU A 53 -14.68 4.79 -3.57
N LEU A 54 -15.11 5.85 -2.88
CA LEU A 54 -14.49 6.28 -1.62
C LEU A 54 -14.92 5.45 -0.41
N VAL A 55 -16.11 4.82 -0.44
CA VAL A 55 -16.62 4.08 0.72
C VAL A 55 -15.68 2.94 1.13
N VAL A 56 -15.01 2.33 0.16
CA VAL A 56 -14.04 1.23 0.35
C VAL A 56 -12.85 1.63 1.22
N TYR A 57 -12.50 2.92 1.22
CA TYR A 57 -11.35 3.47 1.96
C TYR A 57 -11.77 4.32 3.17
N SER A 58 -13.04 4.29 3.54
CA SER A 58 -13.61 5.13 4.60
C SER A 58 -13.55 4.51 6.00
N ASP A 59 -13.01 3.30 6.11
CA ASP A 59 -12.77 2.61 7.38
C ASP A 59 -11.32 2.12 7.48
N PHE A 60 -10.99 1.51 8.62
CA PHE A 60 -9.66 0.97 8.90
C PHE A 60 -9.52 -0.52 8.54
N GLY A 61 -10.38 -1.06 7.67
CA GLY A 61 -10.38 -2.47 7.27
C GLY A 61 -9.28 -2.86 6.26
N TRP A 62 -8.55 -1.88 5.73
CA TRP A 62 -7.45 -2.06 4.77
C TRP A 62 -6.10 -1.71 5.41
N ASP A 63 -4.98 -2.22 4.90
CA ASP A 63 -3.64 -2.07 5.50
C ASP A 63 -2.71 -1.14 4.71
N ILE A 64 -1.49 -0.91 5.21
CA ILE A 64 -0.49 -0.10 4.50
C ILE A 64 0.05 -0.75 3.21
N LEU A 65 -0.27 -1.99 2.92
CA LEU A 65 0.11 -2.67 1.66
C LEU A 65 -0.93 -2.45 0.56
N THR A 66 -2.13 -1.99 0.92
CA THR A 66 -3.24 -1.80 0.01
C THR A 66 -2.92 -0.78 -1.09
N ASP A 67 -3.17 -1.18 -2.34
CA ASP A 67 -3.10 -0.31 -3.51
C ASP A 67 -4.43 0.44 -3.70
N ILE A 68 -4.41 1.75 -3.48
CA ILE A 68 -5.60 2.61 -3.51
C ILE A 68 -5.96 2.95 -4.97
N LYS A 69 -7.16 2.55 -5.39
CA LYS A 69 -7.68 2.71 -6.75
C LYS A 69 -8.83 3.71 -6.75
N VAL A 70 -8.48 4.98 -7.01
CA VAL A 70 -9.41 6.11 -7.04
C VAL A 70 -9.42 6.81 -8.40
N GLN A 71 -9.92 6.11 -9.43
CA GLN A 71 -9.90 6.61 -10.81
C GLN A 71 -10.86 7.79 -11.00
N HIS A 72 -12.06 7.70 -10.41
CA HIS A 72 -13.09 8.71 -10.57
C HIS A 72 -12.74 10.00 -9.80
N LEU A 73 -12.20 9.88 -8.59
CA LEU A 73 -11.62 11.02 -7.87
C LEU A 73 -10.56 11.74 -8.71
N LYS A 74 -9.64 10.99 -9.32
CA LYS A 74 -8.59 11.56 -10.19
C LYS A 74 -9.19 12.26 -11.41
N GLU A 75 -10.23 11.68 -12.03
CA GLU A 75 -10.90 12.33 -13.17
C GLU A 75 -11.54 13.65 -12.76
N ILE A 76 -12.21 13.68 -11.60
CA ILE A 76 -12.85 14.87 -11.04
C ILE A 76 -11.83 15.96 -10.75
N VAL A 77 -10.73 15.62 -10.07
CA VAL A 77 -9.69 16.58 -9.69
C VAL A 77 -8.99 17.17 -10.92
N ASN A 78 -8.67 16.34 -11.91
CA ASN A 78 -7.96 16.78 -13.11
C ASN A 78 -8.85 17.54 -14.10
N ASN A 79 -10.16 17.31 -14.09
CA ASN A 79 -11.10 17.94 -15.02
C ASN A 79 -12.17 18.76 -14.30
N HIS A 80 -11.79 19.52 -13.27
CA HIS A 80 -12.72 20.30 -12.45
C HIS A 80 -13.73 21.11 -13.29
N TYR A 81 -13.25 21.77 -14.35
CA TYR A 81 -14.06 22.58 -15.27
C TYR A 81 -15.21 21.81 -15.94
N LYS A 82 -15.08 20.48 -16.09
CA LYS A 82 -16.08 19.60 -16.73
C LYS A 82 -17.22 19.26 -15.77
N TYR A 83 -16.92 19.12 -14.49
CA TYR A 83 -17.87 18.61 -13.50
C TYR A 83 -18.61 19.71 -12.75
N GLY A 84 -18.01 20.91 -12.62
CA GLY A 84 -18.64 22.08 -11.99
C GLY A 84 -19.19 21.79 -10.60
N ILE A 85 -18.49 20.95 -9.83
CA ILE A 85 -18.78 20.63 -8.43
C ILE A 85 -18.54 21.83 -7.54
N ASP A 86 -19.14 21.81 -6.36
CA ASP A 86 -18.97 22.89 -5.39
C ASP A 86 -17.50 23.03 -4.97
N ASP A 87 -17.02 24.27 -4.80
CA ASP A 87 -15.62 24.56 -4.49
C ASP A 87 -15.16 23.92 -3.16
N GLN A 88 -16.06 23.81 -2.17
CA GLN A 88 -15.76 23.18 -0.89
C GLN A 88 -15.55 21.67 -1.06
N LEU A 89 -16.47 21.00 -1.77
CA LEU A 89 -16.35 19.58 -2.08
C LEU A 89 -15.11 19.30 -2.94
N PHE A 90 -14.84 20.16 -3.93
CA PHE A 90 -13.67 20.06 -4.78
C PHE A 90 -12.37 20.18 -3.97
N SER A 91 -12.28 21.14 -3.06
CA SER A 91 -11.09 21.33 -2.21
C SER A 91 -10.77 20.08 -1.40
N LYS A 92 -11.79 19.43 -0.82
CA LYS A 92 -11.61 18.16 -0.10
C LYS A 92 -11.19 17.01 -1.01
N CYS A 93 -11.76 16.93 -2.22
CA CYS A 93 -11.36 15.93 -3.21
C CYS A 93 -9.90 16.11 -3.65
N LEU A 94 -9.46 17.36 -3.83
CA LEU A 94 -8.08 17.69 -4.19
C LEU A 94 -7.12 17.30 -3.05
N GLU A 95 -7.46 17.65 -1.81
CA GLU A 95 -6.66 17.29 -0.63
C GLU A 95 -6.55 15.76 -0.48
N LEU A 96 -7.67 15.05 -0.58
CA LEU A 96 -7.69 13.59 -0.57
C LEU A 96 -6.83 12.98 -1.69
N ALA A 97 -6.90 13.51 -2.90
CA ALA A 97 -6.08 13.04 -4.02
C ALA A 97 -4.57 13.27 -3.79
N ASN A 98 -4.19 14.34 -3.10
CA ASN A 98 -2.81 14.60 -2.72
C ASN A 98 -2.33 13.60 -1.67
N PHE A 99 -3.11 13.37 -0.60
CA PHE A 99 -2.77 12.35 0.40
C PHE A 99 -2.62 10.96 -0.21
N ILE A 100 -3.49 10.58 -1.14
CA ILE A 100 -3.40 9.29 -1.85
C ILE A 100 -2.12 9.23 -2.70
N THR A 101 -1.78 10.30 -3.41
CA THR A 101 -0.54 10.39 -4.19
C THR A 101 0.70 10.20 -3.30
N GLU A 102 0.77 10.91 -2.17
CA GLU A 102 1.85 10.78 -1.20
C GLU A 102 1.90 9.36 -0.63
N TYR A 103 0.76 8.81 -0.24
CA TYR A 103 0.64 7.45 0.29
C TYR A 103 1.17 6.42 -0.71
N THR A 104 0.76 6.50 -1.98
CA THR A 104 1.15 5.54 -3.03
C THR A 104 2.63 5.65 -3.41
N SER A 105 3.27 6.80 -3.17
CA SER A 105 4.71 6.99 -3.42
C SER A 105 5.58 6.15 -2.48
N ILE A 106 5.11 5.90 -1.26
CA ILE A 106 5.83 5.09 -0.28
C ILE A 106 5.59 3.62 -0.60
N LYS A 107 6.68 2.86 -0.83
CA LYS A 107 6.66 1.44 -1.19
C LYS A 107 7.15 0.58 -0.02
N PRO A 108 6.25 0.03 0.82
CA PRO A 108 6.64 -0.75 1.99
C PRO A 108 7.49 -1.97 1.67
N ILE A 109 7.21 -2.65 0.56
CA ILE A 109 7.96 -3.83 0.12
C ILE A 109 9.43 -3.46 -0.13
N ASN A 110 9.70 -2.35 -0.82
CA ASN A 110 11.07 -1.90 -1.10
C ASN A 110 11.79 -1.49 0.20
N ILE A 111 11.08 -0.87 1.13
CA ILE A 111 11.64 -0.47 2.44
C ILE A 111 11.98 -1.72 3.25
N ALA A 112 11.07 -2.70 3.32
CA ALA A 112 11.29 -3.98 3.97
C ALA A 112 12.47 -4.73 3.34
N HIS A 113 12.56 -4.77 2.01
CA HIS A 113 13.67 -5.40 1.29
C HIS A 113 15.00 -4.75 1.66
N SER A 114 15.08 -3.41 1.64
CA SER A 114 16.28 -2.68 2.08
C SER A 114 16.68 -3.05 3.51
N ILE A 115 15.73 -3.10 4.45
CA ILE A 115 16.02 -3.47 5.84
C ILE A 115 16.51 -4.92 5.94
N ILE A 116 15.92 -5.84 5.16
CA ILE A 116 16.33 -7.25 5.11
C ILE A 116 17.78 -7.37 4.60
N VAL A 117 18.15 -6.60 3.58
CA VAL A 117 19.53 -6.53 3.07
C VAL A 117 20.48 -6.01 4.15
N ASP A 118 20.15 -4.88 4.79
CA ASP A 118 20.97 -4.29 5.85
C ASP A 118 21.20 -5.27 7.01
N LEU A 119 20.15 -6.00 7.41
CA LEU A 119 20.24 -7.00 8.48
C LEU A 119 21.04 -8.23 8.06
N PHE A 120 20.92 -8.65 6.81
CA PHE A 120 21.70 -9.74 6.25
C PHE A 120 23.18 -9.39 6.20
N GLU A 121 23.54 -8.19 5.74
CA GLU A 121 24.92 -7.70 5.69
C GLU A 121 25.54 -7.70 7.09
N LEU A 122 24.86 -7.10 8.07
CA LEU A 122 25.31 -7.09 9.47
C LEU A 122 25.55 -8.50 10.02
N GLY A 123 24.58 -9.40 9.82
CA GLY A 123 24.70 -10.77 10.27
C GLY A 123 25.77 -11.57 9.51
N PHE A 124 25.94 -11.32 8.22
CA PHE A 124 26.98 -11.94 7.40
C PHE A 124 28.37 -11.51 7.87
N GLU A 125 28.59 -10.22 8.10
CA GLU A 125 29.85 -9.69 8.63
C GLU A 125 30.14 -10.23 10.04
N GLU A 126 29.14 -10.36 10.89
CA GLU A 126 29.30 -10.94 12.22
C GLU A 126 29.71 -12.43 12.16
N ILE A 127 29.13 -13.19 11.23
CA ILE A 127 29.43 -14.62 11.08
C ILE A 127 30.78 -14.84 10.38
N TYR A 128 31.07 -14.12 9.30
CA TYR A 128 32.17 -14.42 8.36
C TYR A 128 33.28 -13.37 8.34
N GLY A 129 33.07 -12.20 8.95
CA GLY A 129 34.05 -11.14 9.14
C GLY A 129 34.07 -10.03 8.09
N SER A 130 33.64 -10.30 6.85
CA SER A 130 33.55 -9.28 5.79
C SER A 130 32.64 -9.75 4.65
N VAL A 131 31.99 -8.78 4.00
CA VAL A 131 31.24 -8.97 2.75
C VAL A 131 32.08 -8.71 1.49
N VAL A 132 33.35 -8.29 1.63
CA VAL A 132 34.26 -8.09 0.51
C VAL A 132 35.08 -9.35 0.27
N GLU A 133 34.89 -9.98 -0.90
CA GLU A 133 35.60 -11.19 -1.32
C GLU A 133 36.95 -10.86 -1.98
N GLY A 134 37.06 -9.70 -2.62
CA GLY A 134 38.30 -9.26 -3.26
C GLY A 134 38.27 -7.81 -3.74
N VAL A 135 39.37 -7.37 -4.34
CA VAL A 135 39.51 -6.03 -4.92
C VAL A 135 40.08 -6.17 -6.32
N ILE A 136 39.43 -5.53 -7.30
CA ILE A 136 39.90 -5.43 -8.68
C ILE A 136 40.48 -4.03 -8.88
N ASN A 137 41.75 -3.97 -9.28
CA ASN A 137 42.41 -2.71 -9.56
C ASN A 137 42.21 -2.36 -11.04
N HIS A 138 41.71 -1.16 -11.29
CA HIS A 138 41.51 -0.60 -12.62
C HIS A 138 42.52 0.51 -12.89
N CYS A 139 42.86 0.69 -14.16
CA CYS A 139 43.67 1.80 -14.64
C CYS A 139 43.15 2.25 -15.99
N ASP A 140 42.81 3.53 -16.13
CA ASP A 140 42.41 4.08 -17.43
C ASP A 140 43.63 4.42 -18.32
N ARG A 141 43.35 4.86 -19.55
CA ARG A 141 44.40 5.23 -20.51
C ARG A 141 45.18 6.48 -20.11
N ASP A 142 44.65 7.28 -19.19
CA ASP A 142 45.25 8.51 -18.68
C ASP A 142 46.06 8.27 -17.40
N GLY A 143 46.08 7.02 -16.90
CA GLY A 143 46.82 6.61 -15.72
C GLY A 143 46.08 6.82 -14.40
N ASN A 144 44.76 7.07 -14.42
CA ASN A 144 43.96 7.12 -13.20
C ASN A 144 43.67 5.69 -12.74
N GLU A 145 44.00 5.41 -11.48
CA GLU A 145 43.79 4.12 -10.84
C GLU A 145 42.63 4.20 -9.85
N TRP A 146 41.77 3.18 -9.83
CA TRP A 146 40.75 3.00 -8.82
C TRP A 146 40.54 1.53 -8.50
N ASP A 147 40.13 1.27 -7.27
CA ASP A 147 39.85 -0.07 -6.76
C ASP A 147 38.34 -0.31 -6.77
N GLU A 148 37.93 -1.49 -7.23
CA GLU A 148 36.55 -1.96 -7.18
C GLU A 148 36.48 -3.16 -6.23
N GLU A 149 35.71 -3.01 -5.15
CA GLU A 149 35.45 -4.09 -4.21
C GLU A 149 34.49 -5.10 -4.84
N VAL A 150 34.89 -6.37 -4.80
CA VAL A 150 34.06 -7.49 -5.23
C VAL A 150 33.35 -8.04 -4.01
N MET A 151 32.04 -7.83 -3.96
CA MET A 151 31.20 -8.33 -2.87
C MET A 151 30.99 -9.83 -2.97
N VAL A 152 30.75 -10.47 -1.84
CA VAL A 152 30.36 -11.89 -1.78
C VAL A 152 29.04 -12.14 -2.52
N GLU A 153 28.97 -13.25 -3.25
CA GLU A 153 27.79 -13.60 -4.06
C GLU A 153 26.46 -13.57 -3.26
N PRO A 154 26.38 -14.07 -2.01
CA PRO A 154 25.15 -14.00 -1.22
C PRO A 154 24.61 -12.58 -1.03
N LEU A 155 25.49 -11.58 -0.88
CA LEU A 155 25.05 -10.19 -0.72
C LEU A 155 24.41 -9.67 -2.01
N LEU A 156 25.05 -9.92 -3.16
CA LEU A 156 24.49 -9.55 -4.47
C LEU A 156 23.14 -10.22 -4.74
N VAL A 157 22.99 -11.49 -4.33
CA VAL A 157 21.73 -12.24 -4.47
C VAL A 157 20.63 -11.64 -3.62
N ILE A 158 20.91 -11.28 -2.37
CA ILE A 158 19.87 -10.72 -1.51
C ILE A 158 19.48 -9.31 -1.93
N GLU A 159 20.44 -8.51 -2.43
CA GLU A 159 20.20 -7.17 -2.95
C GLU A 159 19.33 -7.18 -4.22
N GLN A 160 19.63 -8.09 -5.15
CA GLN A 160 19.04 -8.08 -6.49
C GLN A 160 17.87 -9.07 -6.63
N GLY A 161 17.69 -9.97 -5.66
CA GLY A 161 16.65 -11.00 -5.68
C GLY A 161 15.25 -10.44 -5.52
N ASP A 162 14.28 -11.02 -6.24
CA ASP A 162 12.87 -10.69 -6.07
C ASP A 162 12.26 -11.52 -4.93
N PHE A 163 12.18 -10.91 -3.75
CA PHE A 163 11.55 -11.48 -2.56
C PHE A 163 10.16 -10.91 -2.28
N SER A 164 9.54 -10.20 -3.23
CA SER A 164 8.31 -9.43 -3.02
C SER A 164 7.20 -10.26 -2.40
N LYS A 165 7.01 -11.51 -2.86
CA LYS A 165 6.00 -12.42 -2.31
C LYS A 165 6.26 -12.77 -0.85
N SER A 166 7.48 -13.18 -0.52
CA SER A 166 7.88 -13.54 0.84
C SER A 166 7.85 -12.34 1.79
N ILE A 167 8.17 -11.14 1.29
CA ILE A 167 8.07 -9.89 2.05
C ILE A 167 6.61 -9.53 2.31
N ILE A 168 5.71 -9.66 1.34
CA ILE A 168 4.27 -9.45 1.57
C ILE A 168 3.77 -10.41 2.65
N GLU A 169 4.11 -11.70 2.54
CA GLU A 169 3.74 -12.71 3.55
C GLU A 169 4.33 -12.39 4.93
N LEU A 170 5.58 -11.91 5.02
CA LEU A 170 6.18 -11.47 6.26
C LEU A 170 5.37 -10.32 6.88
N LEU A 171 5.15 -9.24 6.11
CA LEU A 171 4.48 -8.03 6.58
C LEU A 171 3.01 -8.27 6.97
N SER A 172 2.32 -9.18 6.30
CA SER A 172 0.94 -9.57 6.66
C SER A 172 0.83 -10.43 7.91
N ASN A 173 1.95 -10.97 8.42
CA ASN A 173 1.99 -11.92 9.53
C ASN A 173 2.81 -11.41 10.73
N GLU A 174 2.89 -10.10 10.94
CA GLU A 174 3.55 -9.53 12.13
C GLU A 174 3.01 -10.16 13.42
N GLY A 175 3.91 -10.64 14.29
CA GLY A 175 3.58 -11.34 15.54
C GLY A 175 3.14 -12.80 15.36
N MET A 176 3.01 -13.30 14.13
CA MET A 176 2.70 -14.69 13.82
C MET A 176 3.96 -15.41 13.32
N TYR A 177 4.73 -15.93 14.27
CA TYR A 177 5.93 -16.70 13.99
C TYR A 177 5.59 -18.04 13.34
N GLY A 178 6.32 -18.38 12.28
CA GLY A 178 6.07 -19.58 11.49
C GLY A 178 6.89 -20.80 11.92
N GLU A 179 7.93 -20.57 12.72
CA GLU A 179 8.90 -21.57 13.15
C GLU A 179 9.50 -21.23 14.51
N GLU A 180 10.15 -22.21 15.14
CA GLU A 180 10.88 -22.08 16.40
C GLU A 180 12.28 -22.68 16.26
N ILE A 181 13.28 -21.99 16.80
CA ILE A 181 14.67 -22.47 16.90
C ILE A 181 14.93 -22.88 18.34
N CYS A 182 15.33 -24.13 18.55
CA CYS A 182 15.68 -24.61 19.89
C CYS A 182 17.16 -24.40 20.18
N MET A 183 17.42 -23.49 21.13
CA MET A 183 18.77 -23.15 21.61
C MET A 183 19.27 -24.17 22.64
N ASP A 184 18.34 -24.76 23.39
CA ASP A 184 18.63 -25.77 24.42
C ASP A 184 17.50 -26.79 24.48
N TYR A 185 17.74 -27.98 23.92
CA TYR A 185 16.78 -29.08 23.92
C TYR A 185 16.57 -29.72 25.30
N GLU A 186 17.55 -29.63 26.21
CA GLU A 186 17.44 -30.23 27.54
C GLU A 186 16.55 -29.38 28.45
N ASN A 187 16.58 -28.05 28.26
CA ASN A 187 15.78 -27.10 29.02
C ASN A 187 14.54 -26.57 28.26
N ASP A 188 14.23 -27.14 27.08
CA ASP A 188 13.09 -26.77 26.23
C ASP A 188 13.06 -25.27 25.88
N VAL A 189 14.24 -24.68 25.65
CA VAL A 189 14.38 -23.26 25.29
C VAL A 189 14.36 -23.13 23.77
N CYS A 190 13.17 -22.89 23.24
CA CYS A 190 12.96 -22.59 21.83
C CYS A 190 12.47 -21.14 21.65
N LEU A 191 13.06 -20.45 20.67
CA LEU A 191 12.78 -19.06 20.36
C LEU A 191 12.06 -18.97 19.02
N PRO A 192 10.96 -18.19 18.94
CA PRO A 192 10.18 -18.10 17.72
C PRO A 192 10.88 -17.21 16.69
N ILE A 193 10.78 -17.58 15.41
CA ILE A 193 11.31 -16.81 14.28
C ILE A 193 10.31 -16.70 13.13
N TYR A 194 10.49 -15.67 12.30
CA TYR A 194 9.77 -15.53 11.05
C TYR A 194 10.39 -16.44 9.99
N SER A 195 9.67 -17.49 9.61
CA SER A 195 10.14 -18.44 8.60
C SER A 195 10.41 -17.78 7.25
N GLN A 196 9.69 -16.70 6.92
CA GLN A 196 9.93 -15.89 5.72
C GLN A 196 11.33 -15.28 5.73
N LEU A 197 11.78 -14.70 6.84
CA LEU A 197 13.13 -14.13 6.96
C LEU A 197 14.19 -15.22 6.80
N LYS A 198 14.05 -16.34 7.54
CA LYS A 198 14.95 -17.49 7.42
C LYS A 198 15.07 -17.96 5.97
N ASN A 199 13.94 -18.12 5.28
CA ASN A 199 13.91 -18.60 3.90
C ASN A 199 14.54 -17.61 2.91
N ILE A 200 14.33 -16.30 3.10
CA ILE A 200 15.00 -15.27 2.29
C ILE A 200 16.52 -15.35 2.49
N TYR A 201 17.00 -15.37 3.74
CA TYR A 201 18.43 -15.46 4.03
C TYR A 201 19.05 -16.76 3.51
N ALA A 202 18.38 -17.90 3.69
CA ALA A 202 18.83 -19.18 3.16
C ALA A 202 18.97 -19.18 1.63
N SER A 203 18.04 -18.53 0.94
CA SER A 203 18.07 -18.43 -0.53
C SER A 203 19.28 -17.65 -1.05
N ALA A 204 19.75 -16.67 -0.28
CA ALA A 204 20.96 -15.91 -0.58
C ALA A 204 22.24 -16.71 -0.22
N LEU A 205 22.28 -17.31 0.96
CA LEU A 205 23.45 -18.04 1.47
C LEU A 205 23.77 -19.32 0.68
N TYR A 206 22.75 -19.98 0.13
CA TYR A 206 22.91 -21.27 -0.56
C TYR A 206 22.69 -21.18 -2.08
N VAL A 207 23.09 -20.05 -2.66
CA VAL A 207 23.07 -19.82 -4.11
C VAL A 207 23.97 -20.81 -4.86
N ARG A 208 23.62 -21.05 -6.13
CA ARG A 208 24.47 -21.79 -7.08
C ARG A 208 25.00 -20.86 -8.16
N VAL A 209 26.32 -20.77 -8.28
CA VAL A 209 27.02 -20.03 -9.33
C VAL A 209 27.54 -21.02 -10.36
N ASN A 210 27.18 -20.82 -11.64
CA ASN A 210 27.55 -21.72 -12.74
C ASN A 210 27.21 -23.22 -12.49
N GLY A 211 26.14 -23.49 -11.74
CA GLY A 211 25.67 -24.84 -11.42
C GLY A 211 26.31 -25.46 -10.17
N GLU A 212 27.34 -24.83 -9.60
CA GLU A 212 28.01 -25.28 -8.38
C GLU A 212 27.52 -24.48 -7.17
N LYS A 213 27.45 -25.12 -6.00
CA LYS A 213 27.06 -24.43 -4.75
C LYS A 213 28.15 -23.43 -4.38
N TYR A 214 27.78 -22.17 -4.14
CA TYR A 214 28.71 -21.17 -3.64
C TYR A 214 29.29 -21.63 -2.29
N LYS A 215 30.61 -21.50 -2.14
CA LYS A 215 31.30 -21.91 -0.92
C LYS A 215 31.41 -20.71 0.00
N LEU A 216 30.61 -20.72 1.05
CA LEU A 216 30.66 -19.69 2.10
C LEU A 216 32.05 -19.65 2.75
N PRO A 217 32.49 -18.46 3.22
CA PRO A 217 33.70 -18.33 4.03
C PRO A 217 33.61 -19.17 5.30
N ASN A 218 34.75 -19.40 5.95
CA ASN A 218 34.73 -20.03 7.26
C ASN A 218 34.15 -19.05 8.29
N ALA A 219 33.18 -19.50 9.07
CA ALA A 219 32.66 -18.70 10.17
C ALA A 219 33.79 -18.38 11.17
N ILE A 220 33.82 -17.13 11.63
CA ILE A 220 34.77 -16.64 12.64
C ILE A 220 34.22 -16.75 14.07
N ILE A 221 32.93 -17.03 14.20
CA ILE A 221 32.25 -17.33 15.45
C ILE A 221 31.83 -18.80 15.51
N ASN A 222 31.63 -19.33 16.72
CA ASN A 222 31.02 -20.65 16.89
C ASN A 222 29.50 -20.51 16.70
N LEU A 223 28.97 -21.20 15.70
CA LEU A 223 27.54 -21.23 15.40
C LEU A 223 26.95 -22.57 15.84
N ASP A 224 26.07 -22.52 16.82
CA ASP A 224 25.22 -23.66 17.20
C ASP A 224 23.94 -23.76 16.32
N LEU A 225 23.72 -22.74 15.48
CA LEU A 225 22.60 -22.59 14.54
C LEU A 225 23.10 -22.56 13.09
N SER A 226 22.20 -22.76 12.12
CA SER A 226 22.54 -22.38 10.74
C SER A 226 22.71 -20.86 10.61
N PRO A 227 23.52 -20.37 9.66
CA PRO A 227 23.73 -18.93 9.45
C PRO A 227 22.42 -18.16 9.24
N GLU A 228 21.47 -18.68 8.46
CA GLU A 228 20.17 -18.03 8.23
C GLU A 228 19.31 -17.93 9.49
N GLU A 229 19.36 -18.93 10.36
CA GLU A 229 18.65 -18.97 11.64
C GLU A 229 19.27 -17.97 12.61
N TYR A 230 20.61 -17.89 12.65
CA TYR A 230 21.34 -16.91 13.44
C TYR A 230 20.93 -15.47 13.07
N ILE A 231 20.92 -15.15 11.77
CA ILE A 231 20.55 -13.80 11.30
C ILE A 231 19.07 -13.52 11.59
N ALA A 232 18.17 -14.48 11.32
CA ALA A 232 16.74 -14.31 11.58
C ALA A 232 16.39 -14.15 13.06
N LEU A 233 17.21 -14.70 13.96
CA LEU A 233 16.99 -14.66 15.41
C LEU A 233 17.57 -13.40 16.07
N ASN A 234 18.77 -12.98 15.66
CA ASN A 234 19.51 -11.92 16.37
C ASN A 234 19.05 -10.50 16.03
N TYR A 235 18.27 -10.33 14.96
CA TYR A 235 17.86 -9.02 14.48
C TYR A 235 16.33 -8.88 14.44
N ASP A 236 15.80 -7.89 15.16
CA ASP A 236 14.38 -7.57 15.14
C ASP A 236 14.02 -6.73 13.90
N PHE A 237 13.56 -7.43 12.86
CA PHE A 237 13.09 -6.81 11.63
C PHE A 237 11.93 -5.83 11.85
N PHE A 238 10.92 -6.21 12.62
CA PHE A 238 9.72 -5.38 12.79
C PHE A 238 9.99 -4.13 13.63
N GLN A 239 10.90 -4.21 14.60
CA GLN A 239 11.37 -3.01 15.29
C GLN A 239 11.98 -2.00 14.31
N LYS A 240 12.85 -2.44 13.40
CA LYS A 240 13.46 -1.56 12.38
C LYS A 240 12.43 -1.08 11.36
N PHE A 241 11.55 -1.95 10.89
CA PHE A 241 10.51 -1.61 9.91
C PHE A 241 9.51 -0.60 10.46
N ASN A 242 9.00 -0.80 11.68
CA ASN A 242 8.00 0.07 12.28
C ASN A 242 8.58 1.40 12.79
N SER A 243 9.90 1.47 12.99
CA SER A 243 10.60 2.72 13.32
C SER A 243 11.08 3.49 12.09
N ASP A 244 10.96 2.93 10.88
CA ASP A 244 11.28 3.66 9.66
C ASP A 244 10.32 4.84 9.46
N GLN A 245 10.89 6.04 9.34
CA GLN A 245 10.13 7.28 9.25
C GLN A 245 9.15 7.30 8.06
N ARG A 246 9.47 6.60 6.97
CA ARG A 246 8.62 6.49 5.78
C ARG A 246 7.43 5.58 6.08
N ILE A 247 7.64 4.47 6.78
CA ILE A 247 6.57 3.57 7.22
C ILE A 247 5.64 4.27 8.21
N MET A 248 6.20 4.95 9.22
CA MET A 248 5.42 5.75 10.16
C MET A 248 4.60 6.83 9.43
N ASN A 249 5.17 7.50 8.44
CA ASN A 249 4.46 8.47 7.63
C ASN A 249 3.32 7.83 6.82
N LYS A 250 3.53 6.61 6.30
CA LYS A 250 2.50 5.89 5.55
C LYS A 250 1.30 5.52 6.42
N TYR A 251 1.51 5.13 7.67
CA TYR A 251 0.42 4.92 8.63
C TYR A 251 -0.38 6.20 8.89
N LYS A 252 0.31 7.33 9.09
CA LYS A 252 -0.34 8.64 9.26
C LYS A 252 -1.16 9.03 8.03
N LEU A 253 -0.58 8.89 6.84
CA LEU A 253 -1.29 9.17 5.58
C LEU A 253 -2.52 8.28 5.41
N ARG A 254 -2.45 7.01 5.82
CA ARG A 254 -3.63 6.12 5.84
C ARG A 254 -4.73 6.66 6.74
N GLU A 255 -4.41 7.13 7.95
CA GLU A 255 -5.39 7.76 8.85
C GLU A 255 -6.03 9.00 8.23
N GLU A 256 -5.21 9.90 7.67
CA GLU A 256 -5.69 11.11 6.99
C GLU A 256 -6.60 10.76 5.79
N ILE A 257 -6.24 9.76 4.99
CA ILE A 257 -7.08 9.28 3.88
C ILE A 257 -8.43 8.78 4.39
N VAL A 258 -8.45 7.98 5.46
CA VAL A 258 -9.70 7.47 6.04
C VAL A 258 -10.60 8.63 6.49
N TYR A 259 -10.06 9.59 7.24
CA TYR A 259 -10.83 10.74 7.72
C TYR A 259 -11.31 11.64 6.59
N GLN A 260 -10.49 11.87 5.58
CA GLN A 260 -10.87 12.67 4.42
C GLN A 260 -11.91 11.98 3.54
N CYS A 261 -11.81 10.65 3.34
CA CYS A 261 -12.86 9.87 2.70
C CYS A 261 -14.20 10.03 3.43
N GLN A 262 -14.22 9.89 4.77
CA GLN A 262 -15.43 10.09 5.57
C GLN A 262 -16.02 11.50 5.41
N SER A 263 -15.17 12.53 5.42
CA SER A 263 -15.56 13.93 5.23
C SER A 263 -16.20 14.18 3.85
N VAL A 264 -15.60 13.65 2.78
CA VAL A 264 -16.12 13.76 1.41
C VAL A 264 -17.43 12.97 1.27
N ILE A 265 -17.50 11.76 1.79
CA ILE A 265 -18.69 10.89 1.76
C ILE A 265 -19.89 11.57 2.42
N GLN A 266 -19.70 12.21 3.57
CA GLN A 266 -20.78 12.90 4.27
C GLN A 266 -21.37 14.03 3.40
N GLU A 267 -20.51 14.82 2.78
CA GLU A 267 -20.92 15.94 1.92
C GLU A 267 -21.60 15.46 0.62
N LEU A 268 -21.12 14.35 0.05
CA LEU A 268 -21.76 13.68 -1.08
C LEU A 268 -23.16 13.20 -0.73
N LYS A 269 -23.32 12.52 0.42
CA LYS A 269 -24.63 12.03 0.89
C LYS A 269 -25.63 13.18 1.05
N GLU A 270 -25.21 14.28 1.70
CA GLU A 270 -26.07 15.46 1.87
C GLU A 270 -26.45 16.10 0.53
N THR A 271 -25.51 16.16 -0.41
CA THR A 271 -25.75 16.69 -1.76
C THR A 271 -26.72 15.83 -2.55
N ILE A 272 -26.52 14.50 -2.52
CA ILE A 272 -27.40 13.52 -3.15
C ILE A 272 -28.80 13.60 -2.53
N GLU A 273 -28.92 13.62 -1.21
CA GLU A 273 -30.21 13.69 -0.50
C GLU A 273 -30.98 14.98 -0.86
N LYS A 274 -30.30 16.13 -0.93
CA LYS A 274 -30.91 17.39 -1.38
C LYS A 274 -31.44 17.27 -2.80
N ILE A 275 -30.68 16.65 -3.72
CA ILE A 275 -31.12 16.43 -5.11
C ILE A 275 -32.36 15.54 -5.14
N VAL A 276 -32.35 14.43 -4.42
CA VAL A 276 -33.48 13.47 -4.35
C VAL A 276 -34.73 14.17 -3.80
N LYS A 277 -34.62 14.89 -2.67
CA LYS A 277 -35.75 15.59 -2.07
C LYS A 277 -36.37 16.64 -3.01
N ILE A 278 -35.54 17.46 -3.65
CA ILE A 278 -36.01 18.56 -4.49
C ILE A 278 -36.54 18.09 -5.85
N TYR A 279 -35.94 17.05 -6.44
CA TYR A 279 -36.20 16.72 -7.84
C TYR A 279 -36.85 15.36 -8.08
N GLU A 280 -36.80 14.44 -7.11
CA GLU A 280 -37.38 13.09 -7.23
C GLU A 280 -38.62 12.93 -6.35
N VAL A 281 -38.66 13.53 -5.15
CA VAL A 281 -39.83 13.43 -4.24
C VAL A 281 -40.91 14.47 -4.57
N GLU A 282 -40.55 15.69 -4.97
CA GLU A 282 -41.53 16.74 -5.36
C GLU A 282 -42.18 16.52 -6.74
N GLN A 283 -41.85 15.44 -7.45
CA GLN A 283 -42.45 15.07 -8.74
C GLN A 283 -43.52 13.96 -8.65
N ILE A 284 -43.82 13.45 -7.46
CA ILE A 284 -44.94 12.51 -7.18
C ILE A 284 -46.16 13.30 -6.74
#